data_AF-X1ACP7-F1
#
_entry.id   AF-X1ACP7-F1
#
_cell.length_a   1.000
_cell.length_b   1.000
_cell.length_c   1.000
_cell.angle_alpha   90.00
_cell.angle_beta   90.00
_cell.angle_gamma   90.00
#
_symmetry.space_group_name_H-M   'P 1'
#
loop_
_entity.id
_entity.type
_entity.pdbx_description
1 polymer ?
#
loop_
_entity_poly.entity_id
_entity_poly.type
_entity_poly.pdbx_seq_one_letter_code
_entity_poly.pdbx_strand_id
1 'polypeptide(L)'
;MWWKFLGVKNISDLFKGTPINLNELSQKKLAVDAYNIIYQFLASIRGYDGSLLADKEGIVTSHLTGLLYRNARLLEMGIQLVYVFDGTPSLMKRKELRRRAETKKKAREELEEALEKGDLVRARIVAQRTSKLTESMVEDSKRLLDLMGIPVVEAEQEGEAQAAHLVRQGKVWAVASQDYDSILFGSPILVRNLTLSGRRKLPHSNRYININVETYNQKELLKTLDLSRKQLVDMSILIGTDFIILR
;
A
#
# COMPACT_ATOMS: atom_id res chain seq x y z
N MET A 1 -15.55 -28.55 0.63
CA MET A 1 -15.16 -27.16 0.95
C MET A 1 -13.69 -26.88 0.62
N TRP A 2 -12.74 -27.71 1.07
CA TRP A 2 -11.28 -27.55 0.83
C TRP A 2 -10.83 -27.59 -0.65
N TRP A 3 -11.52 -28.34 -1.52
CA TRP A 3 -11.17 -28.47 -2.92
C TRP A 3 -11.25 -27.17 -3.74
N LYS A 4 -12.03 -26.16 -3.27
CA LYS A 4 -12.13 -24.84 -3.91
C LYS A 4 -10.84 -24.01 -3.82
N PHE A 5 -9.92 -24.38 -2.93
CA PHE A 5 -8.72 -23.60 -2.61
C PHE A 5 -7.42 -24.29 -3.05
N LEU A 6 -7.53 -25.42 -3.77
CA LEU A 6 -6.38 -26.08 -4.39
C LEU A 6 -5.76 -25.14 -5.44
N GLY A 7 -4.54 -24.65 -5.17
CA GLY A 7 -3.77 -23.81 -6.10
C GLY A 7 -3.73 -22.31 -5.77
N VAL A 8 -4.37 -21.88 -4.67
CA VAL A 8 -4.31 -20.49 -4.20
C VAL A 8 -2.90 -20.21 -3.66
N LYS A 9 -2.22 -19.23 -4.26
CA LYS A 9 -0.85 -18.83 -3.84
C LYS A 9 -0.87 -17.55 -3.03
N ASN A 10 -1.86 -16.69 -3.26
CA ASN A 10 -2.06 -15.46 -2.51
C ASN A 10 -3.53 -15.25 -2.17
N ILE A 11 -3.80 -14.49 -1.11
CA ILE A 11 -5.16 -14.15 -0.71
C ILE A 11 -5.92 -13.38 -1.81
N SER A 12 -5.20 -12.64 -2.66
CA SER A 12 -5.74 -11.93 -3.83
C SER A 12 -6.42 -12.85 -4.84
N ASP A 13 -6.01 -14.11 -4.91
CA ASP A 13 -6.57 -15.07 -5.88
C ASP A 13 -7.98 -15.51 -5.46
N LEU A 14 -8.32 -15.32 -4.19
CA LEU A 14 -9.58 -15.74 -3.60
C LEU A 14 -10.74 -14.79 -3.92
N PHE A 15 -10.45 -13.57 -4.35
CA PHE A 15 -11.48 -12.58 -4.55
C PHE A 15 -11.13 -11.48 -5.52
N LYS A 16 -12.14 -11.04 -6.28
CA LYS A 16 -12.02 -10.02 -7.31
C LYS A 16 -12.57 -8.70 -6.81
N GLY A 17 -11.86 -7.62 -7.10
CA GLY A 17 -12.36 -6.27 -6.86
C GLY A 17 -13.40 -5.89 -7.90
N THR A 18 -14.35 -5.06 -7.50
CA THR A 18 -15.27 -4.41 -8.43
C THR A 18 -14.58 -3.15 -8.94
N PRO A 19 -14.33 -3.02 -10.25
CA PRO A 19 -13.74 -1.81 -10.80
C PRO A 19 -14.75 -0.66 -10.70
N ILE A 20 -14.28 0.50 -10.25
CA ILE A 20 -15.06 1.73 -10.16
C ILE A 20 -14.29 2.88 -10.80
N ASN A 21 -15.02 3.91 -11.23
CA ASN A 21 -14.42 5.17 -11.62
C ASN A 21 -14.03 5.97 -10.38
N LEU A 22 -12.91 6.70 -10.47
CA LEU A 22 -12.44 7.51 -9.36
C LEU A 22 -13.47 8.59 -8.93
N ASN A 23 -14.30 9.08 -9.85
CA ASN A 23 -15.38 10.03 -9.58
C ASN A 23 -16.45 9.47 -8.63
N GLU A 24 -16.64 8.15 -8.58
CA GLU A 24 -17.61 7.51 -7.69
C GLU A 24 -17.22 7.63 -6.20
N LEU A 25 -15.96 8.00 -5.94
CA LEU A 25 -15.45 8.28 -4.60
C LEU A 25 -15.67 9.74 -4.17
N SER A 26 -16.28 10.59 -5.01
CA SER A 26 -16.55 11.97 -4.63
C SER A 26 -17.39 12.05 -3.36
N GLN A 27 -17.02 12.96 -2.45
CA GLN A 27 -17.60 13.14 -1.12
C GLN A 27 -17.42 11.94 -0.16
N LYS A 28 -16.65 10.91 -0.54
CA LYS A 28 -16.29 9.81 0.36
C LYS A 28 -15.08 10.18 1.20
N LYS A 29 -15.12 9.78 2.47
CA LYS A 29 -13.99 9.84 3.41
C LYS A 29 -13.21 8.53 3.35
N LEU A 30 -11.92 8.57 3.11
CA LEU A 30 -11.06 7.39 3.01
C LEU A 30 -9.97 7.42 4.08
N ALA A 31 -9.82 6.33 4.83
CA ALA A 31 -8.64 6.11 5.67
C ALA A 31 -7.53 5.50 4.82
N VAL A 32 -6.46 6.26 4.61
CA VAL A 32 -5.33 5.89 3.77
C VAL A 32 -4.24 5.25 4.63
N ASP A 33 -3.77 4.06 4.26
CA ASP A 33 -2.55 3.50 4.86
C ASP A 33 -1.34 4.33 4.38
N ALA A 34 -0.75 5.09 5.31
CA ALA A 34 0.33 6.01 4.99
C ALA A 34 1.57 5.28 4.51
N TYR A 35 1.98 4.20 5.19
CA TYR A 35 3.20 3.48 4.85
C TYR A 35 3.05 2.82 3.48
N ASN A 36 1.92 2.15 3.23
CA ASN A 36 1.63 1.52 1.95
C ASN A 36 1.67 2.52 0.79
N ILE A 37 1.07 3.71 0.95
CA ILE A 37 1.08 4.77 -0.06
C ILE A 37 2.48 5.37 -0.26
N ILE A 38 3.21 5.68 0.82
CA ILE A 38 4.54 6.27 0.71
C ILE A 38 5.49 5.31 0.00
N TYR A 39 5.45 4.01 0.32
CA TYR A 39 6.24 3.01 -0.40
C TYR A 39 5.90 2.95 -1.89
N GLN A 40 4.63 3.10 -2.27
CA GLN A 40 4.24 3.18 -3.68
C GLN A 40 4.83 4.41 -4.38
N PHE A 41 4.84 5.58 -3.73
CA PHE A 41 5.46 6.78 -4.30
C PHE A 41 6.97 6.61 -4.46
N LEU A 42 7.66 6.04 -3.47
CA LEU A 42 9.08 5.72 -3.59
C LEU A 42 9.33 4.73 -4.72
N ALA A 43 8.49 3.71 -4.89
CA ALA A 43 8.64 2.74 -5.97
C ALA A 43 8.38 3.35 -7.36
N SER A 44 7.38 4.23 -7.49
CA SER A 44 6.86 4.69 -8.79
C SER A 44 7.41 6.04 -9.27
N ILE A 45 7.71 6.98 -8.37
CA ILE A 45 8.18 8.33 -8.69
C ILE A 45 9.70 8.34 -8.65
N ARG A 46 10.32 8.39 -9.82
CA ARG A 46 11.77 8.23 -10.02
C ARG A 46 12.28 9.16 -11.10
N GLY A 47 13.58 9.46 -11.03
CA GLY A 47 14.32 10.13 -12.09
C GLY A 47 14.31 9.33 -13.39
N TYR A 48 14.77 9.96 -14.47
CA TYR A 48 14.81 9.34 -15.80
C TYR A 48 15.72 8.10 -15.84
N ASP A 49 16.83 8.17 -15.10
CA ASP A 49 17.79 7.12 -14.80
C ASP A 49 17.24 6.00 -13.90
N GLY A 50 16.07 6.20 -13.28
CA GLY A 50 15.47 5.27 -12.34
C GLY A 50 15.93 5.44 -10.89
N SER A 51 16.76 6.44 -10.60
CA SER A 51 17.11 6.80 -9.22
C SER A 51 15.88 7.41 -8.50
N LEU A 52 15.94 7.48 -7.18
CA LEU A 52 14.92 8.20 -6.41
C LEU A 52 15.00 9.68 -6.75
N LEU A 53 13.85 10.35 -6.83
CA LEU A 53 13.82 11.80 -6.96
C LEU A 53 14.44 12.37 -5.68
N ALA A 54 15.40 13.27 -5.84
CA ALA A 54 16.08 13.93 -4.75
C ALA A 54 16.24 15.43 -5.03
N ASP A 55 16.43 16.22 -3.99
CA ASP A 55 16.78 17.64 -4.12
C ASP A 55 18.27 17.83 -4.42
N LYS A 56 18.73 19.09 -4.40
CA LYS A 56 20.13 19.46 -4.70
C LYS A 56 21.12 18.92 -3.68
N GLU A 57 20.68 18.57 -2.48
CA GLU A 57 21.50 18.02 -1.39
C GLU A 57 21.48 16.49 -1.37
N GLY A 58 20.71 15.87 -2.28
CA GLY A 58 20.57 14.41 -2.37
C GLY A 58 19.52 13.84 -1.40
N ILE A 59 18.70 14.68 -0.76
CA ILE A 59 17.61 14.22 0.11
C ILE A 59 16.47 13.72 -0.78
N VAL A 60 16.00 12.50 -0.52
CA VAL A 60 14.94 11.85 -1.30
C VAL A 60 13.61 12.57 -1.12
N THR A 61 12.98 13.01 -2.21
CA THR A 61 11.73 13.78 -2.23
C THR A 61 10.60 13.11 -3.02
N SER A 62 10.82 11.90 -3.55
CA SER A 62 9.80 11.10 -4.27
C SER A 62 8.48 10.96 -3.49
N HIS A 63 8.57 10.75 -2.18
CA HIS A 63 7.41 10.58 -1.30
C HIS A 63 6.59 11.88 -1.17
N LEU A 64 7.26 13.02 -0.95
CA LEU A 64 6.61 14.34 -0.86
C LEU A 64 5.95 14.74 -2.18
N THR A 65 6.65 14.52 -3.29
CA THR A 65 6.12 14.76 -4.64
C THR A 65 4.83 13.97 -4.86
N GLY A 66 4.84 12.68 -4.52
CA GLY A 66 3.68 11.81 -4.62
C GLY A 66 2.52 12.26 -3.75
N LEU A 67 2.79 12.53 -2.46
CA LEU A 67 1.79 13.01 -1.51
C LEU A 67 1.16 14.32 -1.99
N LEU A 68 1.97 15.31 -2.37
CA LEU A 68 1.48 16.61 -2.81
C LEU A 68 0.57 16.50 -4.03
N TYR A 69 1.08 15.98 -5.15
CA TYR A 69 0.32 16.00 -6.40
C TYR A 69 -0.84 15.01 -6.39
N ARG A 70 -0.69 13.85 -5.76
CA ARG A 70 -1.76 12.86 -5.73
C ARG A 70 -2.88 13.31 -4.80
N ASN A 71 -2.57 13.82 -3.61
CA ASN A 71 -3.60 14.28 -2.69
C ASN A 71 -4.28 15.53 -3.24
N ALA A 72 -3.57 16.48 -3.85
CA ALA A 72 -4.20 17.64 -4.50
C ALA A 72 -5.27 17.22 -5.51
N ARG A 73 -4.95 16.27 -6.39
CA ARG A 73 -5.92 15.72 -7.36
C ARG A 73 -7.11 15.04 -6.69
N LEU A 74 -6.89 14.24 -5.65
CA LEU A 74 -7.97 13.55 -4.94
C LEU A 74 -8.90 14.55 -4.23
N LEU A 75 -8.32 15.58 -3.61
CA LEU A 75 -9.05 16.66 -2.94
C LEU A 75 -9.87 17.50 -3.95
N GLU A 76 -9.31 17.83 -5.12
CA GLU A 76 -10.06 18.51 -6.21
C GLU A 76 -11.29 17.72 -6.66
N MET A 77 -11.24 16.38 -6.61
CA MET A 77 -12.36 15.49 -6.93
C MET A 77 -13.39 15.37 -5.79
N GLY A 78 -13.17 16.07 -4.68
CA GLY A 78 -14.02 16.05 -3.50
C GLY A 78 -13.83 14.79 -2.64
N ILE A 79 -12.74 14.06 -2.81
CA ILE A 79 -12.42 12.88 -1.98
C ILE A 79 -11.75 13.37 -0.70
N GLN A 80 -12.31 13.02 0.44
CA GLN A 80 -11.78 13.42 1.75
C GLN A 80 -10.83 12.33 2.27
N LEU A 81 -9.65 12.72 2.74
CA LEU A 81 -8.61 11.78 3.15
C LEU A 81 -8.28 11.94 4.64
N VAL A 82 -7.98 10.83 5.30
CA VAL A 82 -7.28 10.78 6.59
C VAL A 82 -6.17 9.76 6.47
N TYR A 83 -4.94 10.15 6.77
CA TYR A 83 -3.79 9.25 6.72
C TYR A 83 -3.60 8.56 8.06
N VAL A 84 -3.40 7.25 8.02
CA VAL A 84 -3.15 6.43 9.21
C VAL A 84 -1.72 5.90 9.15
N PHE A 85 -0.92 6.28 10.14
CA PHE A 85 0.46 5.81 10.27
C PHE A 85 0.53 4.66 11.28
N ASP A 86 1.41 3.68 11.01
CA ASP A 86 1.76 2.65 11.98
C ASP A 86 2.32 3.27 13.26
N GLY A 87 1.99 2.63 14.38
CA GLY A 87 2.55 2.93 15.69
C GLY A 87 3.81 2.15 15.97
N THR A 88 4.07 1.90 17.26
CA THR A 88 5.25 1.14 17.66
C THR A 88 5.09 -0.33 17.26
N PRO A 89 6.04 -0.92 16.49
CA PRO A 89 5.93 -2.31 16.07
C PRO A 89 5.93 -3.26 17.28
N SER A 90 4.98 -4.21 17.31
CA SER A 90 4.92 -5.23 18.36
C SER A 90 6.14 -6.17 18.34
N LEU A 91 6.41 -6.85 19.46
CA LEU A 91 7.51 -7.82 19.59
C LEU A 91 7.48 -8.92 18.51
N MET A 92 6.28 -9.33 18.09
CA MET A 92 6.11 -10.37 17.06
C MET A 92 6.41 -9.87 15.64
N LYS A 93 6.22 -8.58 15.36
CA LYS A 93 6.55 -7.93 14.06
C LYS A 93 8.06 -7.86 13.82
N ARG A 94 8.90 -8.12 14.84
CA ARG A 94 10.36 -8.18 14.70
C ARG A 94 10.85 -9.30 13.78
N LYS A 95 10.14 -10.43 13.71
CA LYS A 95 10.49 -11.51 12.77
C LYS A 95 10.23 -11.12 11.31
N GLU A 96 9.11 -10.45 11.05
CA GLU A 96 8.79 -9.96 9.71
C GLU A 96 9.68 -8.76 9.32
N LEU A 97 9.97 -7.86 10.26
CA LEU A 97 10.98 -6.81 10.05
C LEU A 97 12.37 -7.39 9.72
N ARG A 98 12.76 -8.51 10.37
CA ARG A 98 14.00 -9.24 10.04
C ARG A 98 13.94 -9.88 8.66
N ARG A 99 12.82 -10.53 8.29
CA ARG A 99 12.64 -11.12 6.96
C ARG A 99 12.68 -10.05 5.85
N ARG A 100 12.00 -8.91 6.06
CA ARG A 100 12.06 -7.73 5.17
C ARG A 100 13.46 -7.14 5.10
N ALA A 101 14.20 -7.12 6.21
CA ALA A 101 15.60 -6.68 6.22
C ALA A 101 16.50 -7.62 5.42
N GLU A 102 16.31 -8.94 5.53
CA GLU A 102 17.06 -9.94 4.74
C GLU A 102 16.73 -9.85 3.25
N THR A 103 15.46 -9.72 2.88
CA THR A 103 15.05 -9.50 1.48
C THR A 103 15.64 -8.21 0.92
N LYS A 104 15.66 -7.13 1.73
CA LYS A 104 16.31 -5.85 1.36
C LYS A 104 17.82 -5.97 1.23
N LYS A 105 18.48 -6.77 2.07
CA LYS A 105 19.92 -7.05 1.98
C LYS A 105 20.25 -7.74 0.66
N LYS A 106 19.52 -8.80 0.31
CA LYS A 106 19.68 -9.51 -0.97
C LYS A 106 19.42 -8.60 -2.17
N ALA A 107 18.39 -7.76 -2.09
CA ALA A 107 18.11 -6.79 -3.15
C ALA A 107 19.20 -5.70 -3.26
N ARG A 108 19.89 -5.36 -2.17
CA ARG A 108 21.02 -4.40 -2.22
C ARG A 108 22.25 -5.02 -2.87
N GLU A 109 22.56 -6.27 -2.52
CA GLU A 109 23.64 -7.04 -3.15
C GLU A 109 23.37 -7.19 -4.67
N GLU A 110 22.13 -7.50 -5.06
CA GLU A 110 21.74 -7.59 -6.47
C GLU A 110 21.82 -6.23 -7.20
N LEU A 111 21.59 -5.12 -6.49
CA LEU A 111 21.71 -3.78 -7.06
C LEU A 111 23.18 -3.42 -7.32
N GLU A 112 24.05 -3.68 -6.35
CA GLU A 112 25.50 -3.45 -6.47
C GLU A 112 26.07 -4.29 -7.61
N GLU A 113 25.71 -5.58 -7.70
CA GLU A 113 26.12 -6.46 -8.80
C GLU A 113 25.64 -5.96 -10.18
N ALA A 114 24.39 -5.47 -10.27
CA ALA A 114 23.86 -4.94 -11.52
C ALA A 114 24.54 -3.63 -11.95
N LEU A 115 24.92 -2.78 -10.99
CA LEU A 115 25.68 -1.55 -11.24
C LEU A 115 27.12 -1.87 -11.68
N GLU A 116 27.80 -2.81 -11.03
CA GLU A 116 29.15 -3.27 -11.41
C GLU A 116 29.19 -3.86 -12.82
N LYS A 117 28.14 -4.58 -13.21
CA LYS A 117 28.00 -5.16 -14.57
C LYS A 117 27.54 -4.16 -15.62
N GLY A 118 27.25 -2.90 -15.24
CA GLY A 118 26.72 -1.89 -16.15
C GLY A 118 25.30 -2.19 -16.68
N ASP A 119 24.59 -3.14 -16.06
CA ASP A 119 23.20 -3.47 -16.43
C ASP A 119 22.25 -2.47 -15.76
N LEU A 120 22.20 -1.27 -16.35
CA LEU A 120 21.39 -0.15 -15.86
C LEU A 120 19.89 -0.50 -15.82
N VAL A 121 19.43 -1.40 -16.69
CA VAL A 121 18.03 -1.87 -16.71
C VAL A 121 17.73 -2.71 -15.49
N ARG A 122 18.59 -3.69 -15.18
CA ARG A 122 18.45 -4.52 -13.99
C ARG A 122 18.67 -3.73 -12.72
N ALA A 123 19.69 -2.87 -12.67
CA ALA A 123 19.94 -1.99 -11.54
C ALA A 123 18.72 -1.13 -11.22
N ARG A 124 18.05 -0.57 -12.23
CA ARG A 124 16.80 0.17 -12.05
C ARG A 124 15.65 -0.67 -11.46
N ILE A 125 15.49 -1.91 -11.90
CA ILE A 125 14.44 -2.81 -11.37
C ILE A 125 14.72 -3.18 -9.92
N VAL A 126 15.98 -3.43 -9.58
CA VAL A 126 16.37 -3.82 -8.23
C VAL A 126 16.34 -2.62 -7.27
N ALA A 127 16.76 -1.43 -7.72
CA ALA A 127 16.65 -0.17 -6.97
C ALA A 127 15.21 0.19 -6.60
N GLN A 128 14.23 -0.22 -7.42
CA GLN A 128 12.81 -0.10 -7.11
C GLN A 128 12.42 -0.91 -5.86
N ARG A 129 13.06 -2.05 -5.63
CA ARG A 129 12.76 -2.98 -4.53
C ARG A 129 13.49 -2.63 -3.23
N THR A 130 14.57 -1.84 -3.29
CA THR A 130 15.44 -1.53 -2.13
C THR A 130 15.08 -0.23 -1.40
N SER A 131 14.10 0.54 -1.89
CA SER A 131 13.79 1.87 -1.33
C SER A 131 13.41 1.79 0.16
N LYS A 132 14.16 2.52 0.98
CA LYS A 132 13.98 2.55 2.44
C LYS A 132 13.19 3.79 2.83
N LEU A 133 12.15 3.58 3.62
CA LEU A 133 11.49 4.66 4.33
C LEU A 133 12.28 4.95 5.62
N THR A 134 12.73 6.19 5.78
CA THR A 134 13.42 6.67 7.00
C THR A 134 12.43 7.36 7.92
N GLU A 135 12.80 7.55 9.18
CA GLU A 135 12.02 8.33 10.14
C GLU A 135 11.85 9.79 9.69
N SER A 136 12.91 10.40 9.15
CA SER A 136 12.84 11.76 8.59
C SER A 136 11.79 11.87 7.48
N MET A 137 11.73 10.90 6.56
CA MET A 137 10.73 10.89 5.49
C MET A 137 9.30 10.73 6.03
N VAL A 138 9.12 10.00 7.12
CA VAL A 138 7.82 9.88 7.80
C VAL A 138 7.42 11.22 8.40
N GLU A 139 8.34 11.89 9.08
CA GLU A 139 8.09 13.22 9.67
C GLU A 139 7.80 14.27 8.59
N ASP A 140 8.60 14.31 7.53
CA ASP A 140 8.38 15.21 6.40
C ASP A 140 7.03 14.93 5.72
N SER A 141 6.63 13.65 5.62
CA SER A 141 5.31 13.26 5.10
C SER A 141 4.18 13.78 5.98
N LYS A 142 4.27 13.60 7.30
CA LYS A 142 3.26 14.09 8.26
C LYS A 142 3.15 15.62 8.20
N ARG A 143 4.29 16.30 8.19
CA ARG A 143 4.35 17.76 8.08
C ARG A 143 3.72 18.26 6.80
N LEU A 144 3.99 17.62 5.66
CA LEU A 144 3.35 17.97 4.39
C LEU A 144 1.83 17.76 4.45
N LEU A 145 1.37 16.63 4.98
CA LEU A 145 -0.06 16.34 5.12
C LEU A 145 -0.77 17.38 6.00
N ASP A 146 -0.17 17.78 7.11
CA ASP A 146 -0.67 18.83 7.99
C ASP A 146 -0.78 20.18 7.27
N LEU A 147 0.27 20.58 6.53
CA LEU A 147 0.26 21.80 5.71
C LEU A 147 -0.80 21.76 4.59
N MET A 148 -1.16 20.58 4.09
CA MET A 148 -2.24 20.39 3.13
C MET A 148 -3.63 20.37 3.79
N GLY A 149 -3.72 20.44 5.13
CA GLY A 149 -4.96 20.32 5.89
C GLY A 149 -5.55 18.91 5.90
N ILE A 150 -4.73 17.88 5.67
CA ILE A 150 -5.16 16.48 5.66
C ILE A 150 -4.91 15.87 7.04
N PRO A 151 -5.95 15.39 7.75
CA PRO A 151 -5.79 14.80 9.08
C PRO A 151 -4.87 13.58 9.08
N VAL A 152 -4.07 13.47 10.12
CA VAL A 152 -3.19 12.34 10.41
C VAL A 152 -3.65 11.66 11.69
N VAL A 153 -3.71 10.33 11.67
CA VAL A 153 -3.98 9.47 12.82
C VAL A 153 -2.79 8.54 13.02
N GLU A 154 -2.28 8.49 14.24
CA GLU A 154 -1.29 7.49 14.63
C GLU A 154 -2.01 6.28 15.24
N ALA A 155 -1.74 5.10 14.71
CA ALA A 155 -2.18 3.86 15.32
C ALA A 155 -1.34 3.54 16.55
N GLU A 156 -1.89 2.81 17.52
CA GLU A 156 -1.08 2.29 18.63
C GLU A 156 -0.06 1.24 18.15
N GLN A 157 -0.46 0.43 17.17
CA GLN A 157 0.36 -0.63 16.60
C GLN A 157 0.28 -0.63 15.07
N GLU A 158 -0.83 -1.08 14.48
CA GLU A 158 -0.93 -1.27 13.03
C GLU A 158 -1.91 -0.29 12.38
N GLY A 159 -1.42 0.42 11.37
CA GLY A 159 -2.16 1.43 10.63
C GLY A 159 -3.38 0.85 9.93
N GLU A 160 -3.27 -0.31 9.28
CA GLU A 160 -4.42 -0.94 8.62
C GLU A 160 -5.50 -1.43 9.60
N ALA A 161 -5.10 -1.90 10.79
CA ALA A 161 -6.04 -2.27 11.83
C ALA A 161 -6.81 -1.05 12.35
N GLN A 162 -6.10 0.06 12.58
CA GLN A 162 -6.69 1.33 12.98
C GLN A 162 -7.59 1.91 11.87
N ALA A 163 -7.16 1.86 10.61
CA ALA A 163 -7.95 2.28 9.47
C ALA A 163 -9.25 1.46 9.34
N ALA A 164 -9.15 0.13 9.46
CA ALA A 164 -10.31 -0.76 9.47
C ALA A 164 -11.27 -0.46 10.64
N HIS A 165 -10.72 -0.10 11.80
CA HIS A 165 -11.51 0.33 12.95
C HIS A 165 -12.28 1.63 12.67
N LEU A 166 -11.64 2.64 12.05
CA LEU A 166 -12.31 3.89 11.66
C LEU A 166 -13.49 3.65 10.70
N VAL A 167 -13.34 2.72 9.73
CA VAL A 167 -14.44 2.36 8.82
C VAL A 167 -15.58 1.69 9.58
N ARG A 168 -15.28 0.74 10.48
CA ARG A 168 -16.32 0.06 11.28
C ARG A 168 -17.09 1.01 12.19
N GLN A 169 -16.44 2.06 12.68
CA GLN A 169 -17.09 3.12 13.46
C GLN A 169 -17.90 4.11 12.61
N GLY A 170 -17.89 3.98 11.28
CA GLY A 170 -18.58 4.90 10.37
C GLY A 170 -17.94 6.28 10.27
N LYS A 171 -16.72 6.47 10.79
CA LYS A 171 -15.99 7.75 10.71
C LYS A 171 -15.48 8.03 9.30
N VAL A 172 -15.13 6.97 8.58
CA VAL A 172 -14.74 6.97 7.16
C VAL A 172 -15.52 5.90 6.41
N TRP A 173 -15.57 6.01 5.09
CA TRP A 173 -16.32 5.10 4.22
C TRP A 173 -15.54 3.81 3.88
N ALA A 174 -14.23 3.90 3.65
CA ALA A 174 -13.39 2.75 3.32
C ALA A 174 -11.93 2.96 3.72
N VAL A 175 -11.18 1.86 3.79
CA VAL A 175 -9.71 1.90 3.82
C VAL A 175 -9.18 1.99 2.40
N ALA A 176 -8.14 2.78 2.16
CA ALA A 176 -7.41 2.83 0.91
C ALA A 176 -5.99 2.25 1.12
N SER A 177 -5.73 1.09 0.52
CA SER A 177 -4.48 0.34 0.67
C SER A 177 -4.27 -0.58 -0.53
N GLN A 178 -3.01 -0.97 -0.79
CA GLN A 178 -2.66 -2.07 -1.71
C GLN A 178 -2.47 -3.40 -1.01
N ASP A 179 -2.67 -3.46 0.29
CA ASP A 179 -2.66 -4.71 1.02
C ASP A 179 -4.11 -5.10 1.33
N TYR A 180 -4.31 -6.36 1.71
CA TYR A 180 -5.63 -6.89 2.03
C TYR A 180 -5.85 -7.01 3.54
N ASP A 181 -4.90 -6.56 4.35
CA ASP A 181 -4.91 -6.84 5.79
C ASP A 181 -6.01 -6.04 6.49
N SER A 182 -6.33 -4.85 5.99
CA SER A 182 -7.52 -4.12 6.43
C SER A 182 -8.82 -4.93 6.32
N ILE A 183 -9.00 -5.77 5.29
CA ILE A 183 -10.14 -6.70 5.21
C ILE A 183 -10.02 -7.75 6.31
N LEU A 184 -8.85 -8.33 6.55
CA LEU A 184 -8.64 -9.31 7.63
C LEU A 184 -8.93 -8.72 9.02
N PHE A 185 -8.56 -7.46 9.26
CA PHE A 185 -8.90 -6.70 10.45
C PHE A 185 -10.39 -6.36 10.56
N GLY A 186 -11.16 -6.59 9.51
CA GLY A 186 -12.61 -6.44 9.51
C GLY A 186 -13.10 -5.13 8.92
N SER A 187 -12.34 -4.49 8.03
CA SER A 187 -12.83 -3.35 7.26
C SER A 187 -13.99 -3.81 6.37
N PRO A 188 -15.17 -3.16 6.44
CA PRO A 188 -16.27 -3.44 5.53
C PRO A 188 -15.92 -3.22 4.05
N ILE A 189 -15.11 -2.19 3.75
CA ILE A 189 -14.76 -1.78 2.39
C ILE A 189 -13.26 -1.46 2.31
N LEU A 190 -12.60 -2.01 1.29
CA LEU A 190 -11.24 -1.67 0.88
C LEU A 190 -11.26 -1.09 -0.53
N VAL A 191 -10.54 0.00 -0.74
CA VAL A 191 -10.27 0.64 -2.02
C VAL A 191 -8.80 0.39 -2.39
N ARG A 192 -8.56 -0.24 -3.53
CA ARG A 192 -7.22 -0.43 -4.09
C ARG A 192 -6.99 0.49 -5.28
N ASN A 193 -5.71 0.69 -5.62
CA ASN A 193 -5.28 1.52 -6.75
C ASN A 193 -5.66 3.00 -6.63
N LEU A 194 -6.00 3.49 -5.44
CA LEU A 194 -6.37 4.89 -5.22
C LEU A 194 -5.28 5.87 -5.66
N THR A 195 -4.00 5.53 -5.46
CA THR A 195 -2.85 6.37 -5.83
C THR A 195 -2.22 5.98 -7.17
N LEU A 196 -2.51 4.79 -7.66
CA LEU A 196 -1.96 4.24 -8.92
C LEU A 196 -2.89 4.44 -10.12
N SER A 197 -4.15 4.84 -9.91
CA SER A 197 -5.13 4.90 -10.99
C SER A 197 -4.79 5.95 -12.05
N GLY A 198 -5.08 5.59 -13.30
CA GLY A 198 -4.76 6.36 -14.50
C GLY A 198 -3.96 5.56 -15.54
N ARG A 199 -3.57 6.25 -16.60
CA ARG A 199 -2.85 5.67 -17.74
C ARG A 199 -1.36 5.55 -17.40
N ARG A 200 -0.86 4.33 -17.27
CA ARG A 200 0.55 4.03 -16.99
C ARG A 200 1.22 3.37 -18.19
N LYS A 201 2.39 3.86 -18.59
CA LYS A 201 3.23 3.20 -19.60
C LYS A 201 3.87 1.96 -18.98
N LEU A 202 3.78 0.82 -19.65
CA LEU A 202 4.49 -0.38 -19.22
C LEU A 202 6.01 -0.17 -19.36
N PRO A 203 6.81 -0.67 -18.40
CA PRO A 203 8.25 -0.73 -18.56
C PRO A 203 8.60 -1.47 -19.86
N HIS A 204 9.54 -0.95 -20.64
CA HIS A 204 10.06 -1.60 -21.85
C HIS A 204 9.04 -1.86 -22.96
N SER A 205 7.89 -1.18 -22.96
CA SER A 205 6.98 -1.19 -24.10
C SER A 205 6.30 0.16 -24.31
N ASN A 206 5.86 0.44 -25.55
CA ASN A 206 5.04 1.61 -25.86
C ASN A 206 3.55 1.39 -25.52
N ARG A 207 3.22 0.33 -24.78
CA ARG A 207 1.86 0.03 -24.36
C ARG A 207 1.53 0.79 -23.09
N TYR A 208 0.29 1.26 -23.03
CA TYR A 208 -0.27 1.88 -21.85
C TYR A 208 -1.33 0.97 -21.26
N ILE A 209 -1.30 0.78 -19.95
CA ILE A 209 -2.39 0.15 -19.20
C ILE A 209 -3.15 1.24 -18.46
N ASN A 210 -4.47 1.12 -18.46
CA ASN A 210 -5.29 1.93 -17.58
C ASN A 210 -5.50 1.14 -16.29
N ILE A 211 -5.03 1.69 -15.17
CA ILE A 211 -5.25 1.09 -13.86
C ILE A 211 -6.53 1.69 -13.31
N ASN A 212 -7.56 0.86 -13.15
CA ASN A 212 -8.81 1.27 -12.52
C ASN A 212 -8.71 1.19 -11.01
N VAL A 213 -9.49 2.04 -10.33
CA VAL A 213 -9.72 1.92 -8.90
C VAL A 213 -10.62 0.70 -8.67
N GLU A 214 -10.35 -0.06 -7.62
CA GLU A 214 -11.11 -1.27 -7.31
C GLU A 214 -11.63 -1.22 -5.89
N THR A 215 -12.88 -1.60 -5.70
CA THR A 215 -13.50 -1.75 -4.37
C THR A 215 -13.70 -3.20 -4.01
N TYR A 216 -13.50 -3.52 -2.75
CA TYR A 216 -13.65 -4.84 -2.18
C TYR A 216 -14.60 -4.76 -0.99
N ASN A 217 -15.71 -5.49 -1.07
CA ASN A 217 -16.70 -5.55 0.00
C ASN A 217 -16.48 -6.83 0.82
N GLN A 218 -16.17 -6.68 2.11
CA GLN A 218 -15.90 -7.81 2.98
C GLN A 218 -17.11 -8.75 3.13
N LYS A 219 -18.33 -8.21 3.20
CA LYS A 219 -19.53 -9.02 3.38
C LYS A 219 -19.80 -9.91 2.17
N GLU A 220 -19.66 -9.34 0.98
CA GLU A 220 -19.78 -10.09 -0.29
C GLU A 220 -18.67 -11.12 -0.45
N LEU A 221 -17.46 -10.77 -0.04
CA LEU A 221 -16.32 -11.68 0.00
C LEU A 221 -16.61 -12.90 0.88
N LEU A 222 -16.96 -12.68 2.14
CA LEU A 222 -17.22 -13.74 3.11
C LEU A 222 -18.39 -14.63 2.66
N LYS A 223 -19.43 -14.02 2.07
CA LYS A 223 -20.57 -14.75 1.51
C LYS A 223 -20.17 -15.63 0.32
N THR A 224 -19.36 -15.10 -0.60
CA THR A 224 -18.90 -15.84 -1.79
C THR A 224 -18.03 -17.04 -1.41
N LEU A 225 -17.18 -16.85 -0.40
CA LEU A 225 -16.27 -17.89 0.08
C LEU A 225 -16.94 -18.88 1.03
N ASP A 226 -18.14 -18.57 1.53
CA ASP A 226 -18.83 -19.31 2.60
C ASP A 226 -17.94 -19.47 3.85
N LEU A 227 -17.31 -18.36 4.25
CA LEU A 227 -16.40 -18.29 5.39
C LEU A 227 -16.83 -17.21 6.37
N SER A 228 -16.59 -17.47 7.66
CA SER A 228 -16.55 -16.40 8.67
C SER A 228 -15.25 -15.61 8.56
N ARG A 229 -15.24 -14.37 9.10
CA ARG A 229 -13.99 -13.57 9.17
C ARG A 229 -12.87 -14.32 9.88
N LYS A 230 -13.19 -15.05 10.96
CA LYS A 230 -12.20 -15.82 11.71
C LYS A 230 -11.57 -16.91 10.85
N GLN A 231 -12.37 -17.63 10.05
CA GLN A 231 -11.85 -18.63 9.12
C GLN A 231 -11.03 -17.99 7.98
N LEU A 232 -11.42 -16.81 7.49
CA LEU A 232 -10.63 -16.07 6.51
C LEU A 232 -9.24 -15.69 7.09
N VAL A 233 -9.19 -15.25 8.35
CA VAL A 233 -7.93 -14.97 9.05
C VAL A 233 -7.09 -16.24 9.21
N ASP A 234 -7.68 -17.33 9.73
CA ASP A 234 -6.99 -18.61 9.91
C ASP A 234 -6.44 -19.12 8.56
N MET A 235 -7.22 -18.99 7.48
CA MET A 235 -6.80 -19.36 6.13
C MET A 235 -5.65 -18.48 5.61
N SER A 236 -5.67 -17.18 5.88
CA SER A 236 -4.61 -16.25 5.44
C SER A 236 -3.28 -16.62 6.10
N ILE A 237 -3.31 -16.95 7.40
CA ILE A 237 -2.15 -17.46 8.15
C ILE A 237 -1.59 -18.74 7.49
N LEU A 238 -2.47 -19.67 7.07
CA LEU A 238 -2.06 -20.92 6.43
C LEU A 238 -1.49 -20.73 5.02
N ILE A 239 -2.01 -19.76 4.25
CA ILE A 239 -1.48 -19.38 2.92
C ILE A 239 -0.09 -18.73 3.06
N GLY A 240 0.24 -18.23 4.26
CA GLY A 240 1.52 -17.59 4.54
C GLY A 240 1.47 -16.08 4.34
N THR A 241 0.32 -15.43 4.56
CA THR A 241 0.30 -13.98 4.73
C THR A 241 1.15 -13.59 5.93
N ASP A 242 1.85 -12.47 5.84
CA ASP A 242 2.83 -12.00 6.84
C ASP A 242 2.19 -11.58 8.20
N PHE A 243 0.89 -11.79 8.38
CA PHE A 243 0.12 -11.37 9.55
C PHE A 243 -0.25 -12.53 10.47
N ILE A 244 0.14 -12.40 11.74
CA ILE A 244 -0.45 -13.11 12.87
C ILE A 244 -1.43 -12.14 13.51
N ILE A 245 -2.71 -12.20 13.13
CA ILE A 245 -3.75 -11.41 13.78
C ILE A 245 -4.00 -12.01 15.16
N LEU A 246 -3.68 -11.26 16.21
CA LEU A 246 -4.01 -11.65 17.59
C LEU A 246 -5.54 -11.71 17.75
N ARG A 247 -6.00 -12.80 18.36
CA ARG A 247 -7.40 -13.00 18.76
C ARG A 247 -7.78 -12.12 19.94
#